data_AF-A0A1E9BYC5-F1
#
_entry.id   AF-A0A1E9BYC5-F1
#
_cell.length_a   1.000
_cell.length_b   1.000
_cell.length_c   1.000
_cell.angle_alpha   90.00
_cell.angle_beta   90.00
_cell.angle_gamma   90.00
#
_symmetry.space_group_name_H-M   'P 1'
#
loop_
_entity.id
_entity.type
_entity.pdbx_description
1 polymer ?
#
loop_
_entity_poly.entity_id
_entity_poly.type
_entity_poly.pdbx_seq_one_letter_code
_entity_poly.pdbx_strand_id
1 'polypeptide(L)'
;MVIATLTTTFYSCKTNTDDLWDSIHQLDGRVTSLEELCKQMNGNISSLQKLVQALQDNNSITKITPIKEGEKVIGYTISFTKGEPITIYHGEKGDKGEQGDKGETGDKGDTGANGKDGSTPIIAVRQYTDGIYYWTLNGDWLRDNSGNMIKAEGKDGADGEQGEEGKAGITPQLKIEDGYWWVSYGEESGWIQLDKVVADNGETIFKEVTQDDDYVYFTLKNETVITIQKYRKLSITFKEGDDLKFDVDETKVVHYTIKSESNKSVIKVEMLNNDGCYSLHTDITNTTSGTITIKASVPTTNQVIVSVSNGEVTIMVAINVSLKPALEENTIRVSEAGTLAKILEGYDKNSITTLKVIGSINDNDIVALRILPKLSNLDLEDVYLTSLPRHAFSQNKTLTSIKLPKTLKEIGSYAFNQL
;
A
#
# COMPACT_ATOMS: atom_id res chain seq x y z
N MET A 1 34.41 77.62 56.53
CA MET A 1 35.26 76.87 55.58
C MET A 1 34.56 75.54 55.35
N VAL A 2 33.74 75.45 54.30
CA VAL A 2 32.89 74.28 54.01
C VAL A 2 33.50 73.53 52.85
N ILE A 3 33.76 72.26 53.09
CA ILE A 3 34.38 71.28 52.19
C ILE A 3 33.37 70.91 51.11
N ALA A 4 33.73 71.09 49.83
CA ALA A 4 32.99 70.60 48.69
C ALA A 4 33.64 69.30 48.18
N THR A 5 32.96 68.18 48.37
CA THR A 5 33.29 66.87 47.80
C THR A 5 32.65 66.76 46.41
N LEU A 6 33.50 66.68 45.38
CA LEU A 6 33.10 66.48 43.98
C LEU A 6 33.13 64.98 43.67
N THR A 7 31.95 64.37 43.52
CA THR A 7 31.77 62.97 43.09
C THR A 7 31.93 62.84 41.58
N THR A 8 32.91 62.05 41.13
CA THR A 8 33.07 61.64 39.74
C THR A 8 32.15 60.45 39.43
N THR A 9 31.27 60.60 38.44
CA THR A 9 30.47 59.51 37.86
C THR A 9 31.16 59.00 36.60
N PHE A 10 31.44 57.70 36.55
CA PHE A 10 31.87 57.02 35.32
C PHE A 10 30.66 56.80 34.42
N TYR A 11 30.64 57.41 33.24
CA TYR A 11 29.72 57.07 32.17
C TYR A 11 30.19 55.78 31.49
N SER A 12 29.39 54.72 31.64
CA SER A 12 29.55 53.47 30.90
C SER A 12 29.16 53.71 29.43
N CYS A 13 30.10 53.54 28.51
CA CYS A 13 29.79 53.46 27.08
C CYS A 13 29.12 52.10 26.83
N LYS A 14 27.83 52.09 26.42
CA LYS A 14 27.26 50.96 25.68
C LYS A 14 28.11 50.81 24.41
N THR A 15 28.88 49.72 24.34
CA THR A 15 29.71 49.44 23.17
C THR A 15 28.84 48.77 22.11
N ASN A 16 29.13 49.08 20.84
CA ASN A 16 28.51 48.57 19.60
C ASN A 16 28.72 47.05 19.40
N THR A 17 28.86 46.27 20.48
CA THR A 17 29.17 44.85 20.44
C THR A 17 27.93 43.98 20.34
N ASP A 18 26.78 44.45 20.81
CA ASP A 18 25.54 43.66 20.82
C ASP A 18 25.06 43.38 19.38
N ASP A 19 25.08 44.40 18.51
CA ASP A 19 24.73 44.26 17.07
C ASP A 19 25.68 43.33 16.30
N LEU A 20 26.95 43.25 16.72
CA LEU A 20 27.94 42.34 16.16
C LEU A 20 27.65 40.89 16.59
N TRP A 21 27.28 40.67 17.85
CA TRP A 21 26.89 39.37 18.35
C TRP A 21 25.60 38.88 17.69
N ASP A 22 24.61 39.75 17.48
CA ASP A 22 23.37 39.40 16.77
C ASP A 22 23.63 39.02 15.31
N SER A 23 24.50 39.76 14.61
CA SER A 23 24.92 39.43 13.24
C SER A 23 25.69 38.10 13.16
N ILE A 24 26.52 37.82 14.17
CA ILE A 24 27.25 36.55 14.30
C ILE A 24 26.28 35.40 14.55
N HIS A 25 25.30 35.55 15.43
CA HIS A 25 24.29 34.53 15.70
C HIS A 25 23.39 34.24 14.48
N GLN A 26 23.01 35.28 13.73
CA GLN A 26 22.30 35.10 12.46
C GLN A 26 23.14 34.37 11.41
N LEU A 27 24.45 34.65 11.35
CA LEU A 27 25.36 33.97 10.43
C LEU A 27 25.53 32.49 10.78
N ASP A 28 25.67 32.17 12.07
CA ASP A 28 25.76 30.80 12.59
C ASP A 28 24.51 29.97 12.26
N GLY A 29 23.33 30.55 12.43
CA GLY A 29 22.05 29.92 12.04
C GLY A 29 21.94 29.66 10.53
N ARG A 30 22.41 30.60 9.70
CA ARG A 30 22.43 30.46 8.24
C ARG A 30 23.42 29.39 7.77
N VAL A 31 24.60 29.33 8.37
CA VAL A 31 25.61 28.29 8.06
C VAL A 31 25.05 26.90 8.38
N THR A 32 24.49 26.73 9.57
CA THR A 32 23.86 25.45 9.99
C THR A 32 22.77 25.00 9.01
N SER A 33 21.91 25.93 8.58
CA SER A 33 20.81 25.64 7.63
C SER A 33 21.33 25.22 6.25
N LEU A 34 22.41 25.84 5.79
CA LEU A 34 23.05 25.53 4.50
C LEU A 34 23.77 24.18 4.53
N GLU A 35 24.45 23.85 5.64
CA GLU A 35 25.07 22.54 5.85
C GLU A 35 24.01 21.42 5.83
N GLU A 36 22.90 21.62 6.52
CA GLU A 36 21.80 20.66 6.55
C GLU A 36 21.12 20.54 5.17
N LEU A 37 20.90 21.64 4.45
CA LEU A 37 20.42 21.61 3.07
C LEU A 37 21.35 20.82 2.15
N CYS A 38 22.65 21.09 2.20
CA CYS A 38 23.65 20.38 1.39
C CYS A 38 23.66 18.87 1.70
N LYS A 39 23.54 18.51 2.99
CA LYS A 39 23.44 17.12 3.44
C LYS A 39 22.16 16.45 2.93
N GLN A 40 21.02 17.12 3.03
CA GLN A 40 19.73 16.62 2.52
C GLN A 40 19.76 16.47 1.00
N MET A 41 20.36 17.41 0.27
CA MET A 41 20.54 17.29 -1.17
C MET A 41 21.39 16.07 -1.52
N ASN A 42 22.55 15.88 -0.90
CA ASN A 42 23.38 14.70 -1.13
C ASN A 42 22.67 13.38 -0.77
N GLY A 43 21.92 13.36 0.33
CA GLY A 43 21.05 12.23 0.68
C GLY A 43 20.01 11.95 -0.40
N ASN A 44 19.36 12.98 -0.91
CA ASN A 44 18.38 12.87 -1.99
C ASN A 44 19.00 12.42 -3.32
N ILE A 45 20.23 12.85 -3.66
CA ILE A 45 20.95 12.37 -4.85
C ILE A 45 21.19 10.86 -4.72
N SER A 46 21.66 10.40 -3.56
CA SER A 46 21.84 8.96 -3.30
C SER A 46 20.52 8.18 -3.38
N SER A 47 19.46 8.70 -2.78
CA SER A 47 18.12 8.11 -2.85
C SER A 47 17.57 8.07 -4.29
N LEU A 48 17.80 9.11 -5.08
CA LEU A 48 17.42 9.14 -6.50
C LEU A 48 18.15 8.07 -7.32
N GLN A 49 19.44 7.88 -7.06
CA GLN A 49 20.20 6.79 -7.70
C GLN A 49 19.62 5.42 -7.34
N LYS A 50 19.27 5.20 -6.06
CA LYS A 50 18.64 3.95 -5.61
C LYS A 50 17.25 3.73 -6.21
N LEU A 51 16.47 4.80 -6.44
CA LEU A 51 15.19 4.71 -7.18
C LEU A 51 15.41 4.27 -8.62
N VAL A 52 16.41 4.83 -9.29
CA VAL A 52 16.79 4.43 -10.67
C VAL A 52 17.28 2.97 -10.71
N GLN A 53 18.02 2.52 -9.70
CA GLN A 53 18.44 1.12 -9.59
C GLN A 53 17.24 0.19 -9.35
N ALA A 54 16.32 0.58 -8.48
CA ALA A 54 15.10 -0.19 -8.23
C ALA A 54 14.24 -0.35 -9.49
N LEU A 55 14.19 0.67 -10.37
CA LEU A 55 13.54 0.57 -11.68
C LEU A 55 14.20 -0.50 -12.57
N GLN A 56 15.52 -0.50 -12.69
CA GLN A 56 16.25 -1.47 -13.51
C GLN A 56 16.08 -2.90 -13.01
N ASP A 57 16.13 -3.09 -11.69
CA ASP A 57 16.05 -4.40 -11.07
C ASP A 57 14.61 -4.92 -10.92
N ASN A 58 13.61 -4.15 -11.39
CA ASN A 58 12.18 -4.40 -11.15
C ASN A 58 11.89 -4.64 -9.66
N ASN A 59 12.51 -3.86 -8.79
CA ASN A 59 12.40 -3.98 -7.34
C ASN A 59 11.23 -3.13 -6.82
N SER A 60 10.16 -3.80 -6.42
CA SER A 60 8.92 -3.13 -6.03
C SER A 60 8.99 -2.45 -4.66
N ILE A 61 8.14 -1.45 -4.46
CA ILE A 61 7.97 -0.75 -3.19
C ILE A 61 6.99 -1.51 -2.30
N THR A 62 7.44 -1.88 -1.10
CA THR A 62 6.60 -2.56 -0.09
C THR A 62 5.90 -1.58 0.85
N LYS A 63 6.50 -0.41 1.10
CA LYS A 63 5.96 0.58 2.04
C LYS A 63 6.46 1.99 1.76
N ILE A 64 5.60 2.97 2.02
CA ILE A 64 5.93 4.41 2.08
C ILE A 64 5.51 4.90 3.46
N THR A 65 6.45 5.47 4.21
CA THR A 65 6.18 6.04 5.54
C THR A 65 6.50 7.53 5.53
N PRO A 66 5.53 8.43 5.72
CA PRO A 66 5.80 9.86 5.84
C PRO A 66 6.70 10.17 7.03
N ILE A 67 7.70 11.03 6.81
CA ILE A 67 8.55 11.61 7.85
C ILE A 67 7.96 12.98 8.19
N LYS A 68 7.69 13.22 9.47
CA LYS A 68 7.02 14.44 9.94
C LYS A 68 7.91 15.24 10.87
N GLU A 69 7.83 16.56 10.73
CA GLU A 69 8.32 17.54 11.69
C GLU A 69 7.11 18.37 12.15
N GLY A 70 6.63 18.09 13.37
CA GLY A 70 5.31 18.56 13.81
C GLY A 70 4.18 17.96 12.96
N GLU A 71 3.33 18.81 12.40
CA GLU A 71 2.22 18.38 11.52
C GLU A 71 2.63 18.27 10.04
N LYS A 72 3.80 18.81 9.69
CA LYS A 72 4.28 18.91 8.31
C LYS A 72 5.02 17.65 7.89
N VAL A 73 4.72 17.14 6.69
CA VAL A 73 5.49 16.05 6.08
C VAL A 73 6.71 16.66 5.39
N ILE A 74 7.89 16.26 5.84
CA ILE A 74 9.19 16.76 5.34
C ILE A 74 9.90 15.74 4.44
N GLY A 75 9.34 14.55 4.29
CA GLY A 75 9.95 13.46 3.55
C GLY A 75 9.19 12.16 3.63
N TYR A 76 9.79 11.11 3.05
CA TYR A 76 9.30 9.74 3.12
C TYR A 76 10.46 8.76 3.30
N THR A 77 10.21 7.71 4.06
CA THR A 77 11.00 6.47 4.01
C THR A 77 10.32 5.51 3.04
N ILE A 78 11.07 5.08 2.02
CA ILE A 78 10.62 4.15 0.97
C ILE A 78 11.28 2.80 1.21
N SER A 79 10.48 1.76 1.41
CA SER A 79 10.96 0.38 1.59
C SER A 79 10.69 -0.44 0.33
N PHE A 80 11.64 -1.29 -0.03
CA PHE A 80 11.58 -2.13 -1.23
C PHE A 80 11.41 -3.61 -0.88
N THR A 81 11.25 -4.46 -1.89
CA THR A 81 11.28 -5.93 -1.70
C THR A 81 12.69 -6.44 -1.45
N LYS A 82 13.71 -5.78 -2.00
CA LYS A 82 15.14 -6.10 -1.89
C LYS A 82 15.93 -4.85 -1.52
N GLY A 83 16.97 -5.01 -0.70
CA GLY A 83 17.84 -3.91 -0.29
C GLY A 83 17.27 -3.01 0.82
N GLU A 84 18.11 -2.09 1.28
CA GLU A 84 17.79 -1.20 2.39
C GLU A 84 16.79 -0.09 2.00
N PRO A 85 15.91 0.34 2.93
CA PRO A 85 15.06 1.50 2.71
C PRO A 85 15.87 2.76 2.40
N ILE A 86 15.24 3.69 1.66
CA ILE A 86 15.80 5.01 1.39
C ILE A 86 14.96 6.09 2.04
N THR A 87 15.60 7.22 2.30
CA THR A 87 14.93 8.43 2.77
C THR A 87 14.97 9.49 1.67
N ILE A 88 13.80 10.00 1.31
CA ILE A 88 13.68 11.16 0.44
C ILE A 88 13.13 12.32 1.25
N TYR A 89 13.79 13.47 1.19
CA TYR A 89 13.29 14.71 1.76
C TYR A 89 12.65 15.52 0.64
N HIS A 90 11.43 16.01 0.88
CA HIS A 90 10.77 16.97 0.00
C HIS A 90 10.37 18.18 0.85
N GLY A 91 10.94 19.34 0.52
CA GLY A 91 10.67 20.56 1.25
C GLY A 91 9.32 21.15 0.85
N GLU A 92 8.32 21.14 1.74
CA GLU A 92 7.47 22.32 1.80
C GLU A 92 8.25 23.45 2.46
N LYS A 93 8.03 24.68 1.99
CA LYS A 93 8.62 25.95 2.41
C LYS A 93 8.72 26.08 3.95
N GLY A 94 9.91 26.36 4.48
CA GLY A 94 10.04 26.98 5.80
C GLY A 94 9.58 28.44 5.69
N ASP A 95 8.90 28.98 6.69
CA ASP A 95 8.52 30.39 6.68
C ASP A 95 9.75 31.26 6.39
N LYS A 96 9.55 32.28 5.55
CA LYS A 96 10.60 33.18 5.11
C LYS A 96 11.24 33.77 6.37
N GLY A 97 12.53 33.53 6.59
CA GLY A 97 13.27 34.19 7.67
C GLY A 97 13.03 35.69 7.56
N GLU A 98 12.76 36.35 8.69
CA GLU A 98 12.54 37.79 8.72
C GLU A 98 13.70 38.48 8.00
N GLN A 99 13.36 39.37 7.05
CA GLN A 99 14.34 40.19 6.37
C GLN A 99 15.08 40.99 7.44
N GLY A 100 16.37 40.70 7.67
CA GLY A 100 17.17 41.40 8.67
C GLY A 100 17.02 42.91 8.55
N ASP A 101 16.91 43.58 9.69
CA ASP A 101 16.71 45.02 9.75
C ASP A 101 17.76 45.75 8.89
N LYS A 102 17.27 46.65 8.04
CA LYS A 102 18.11 47.51 7.22
C LYS A 102 18.90 48.42 8.16
N GLY A 103 20.20 48.17 8.30
CA GLY A 103 21.11 49.00 9.08
C GLY A 103 20.99 50.48 8.70
N GLU A 104 21.16 51.35 9.70
CA GLU A 104 21.01 52.80 9.55
C GLU A 104 21.86 53.35 8.39
N THR A 105 21.25 54.28 7.65
CA THR A 105 21.76 54.81 6.38
C THR A 105 23.04 55.63 6.60
N GLY A 106 24.19 55.10 6.21
CA GLY A 106 25.36 55.90 5.84
C GLY A 106 25.17 56.52 4.45
N ASP A 107 25.85 57.65 4.19
CA ASP A 107 25.73 58.41 2.94
C ASP A 107 25.83 57.52 1.69
N LYS A 108 24.88 57.74 0.77
CA LYS A 108 24.65 56.93 -0.43
C LYS A 108 25.82 57.06 -1.41
N GLY A 109 26.78 56.12 -1.34
CA GLY A 109 27.64 55.79 -2.48
C GLY A 109 26.81 55.16 -3.59
N ASP A 110 27.19 55.39 -4.85
CA ASP A 110 26.51 54.82 -6.01
C ASP A 110 26.34 53.30 -5.83
N THR A 111 25.10 52.83 -5.86
CA THR A 111 24.78 51.42 -5.75
C THR A 111 25.29 50.74 -7.01
N GLY A 112 26.41 50.01 -6.92
CA GLY A 112 26.83 49.09 -7.97
C GLY A 112 25.67 48.17 -8.33
N ALA A 113 25.52 47.84 -9.60
CA ALA A 113 24.48 46.91 -10.05
C ALA A 113 24.49 45.66 -9.16
N ASN A 114 23.33 45.28 -8.62
CA ASN A 114 23.19 44.01 -7.90
C ASN A 114 23.76 42.90 -8.81
N GLY A 115 24.70 42.11 -8.30
CA GLY A 115 25.16 40.91 -9.00
C GLY A 115 23.97 40.01 -9.31
N LYS A 116 24.04 39.21 -10.38
CA LYS A 116 23.03 38.18 -10.66
C LYS A 116 22.77 37.37 -9.39
N ASP A 117 21.50 37.17 -9.06
CA ASP A 117 21.10 36.30 -7.96
C ASP A 117 21.67 34.89 -8.20
N GLY A 118 22.30 34.30 -7.19
CA GLY A 118 22.77 32.92 -7.26
C GLY A 118 21.59 31.93 -7.31
N SER A 119 21.80 30.73 -7.81
CA SER A 119 20.74 29.71 -7.96
C SER A 119 21.16 28.39 -7.31
N THR A 120 20.21 27.72 -6.65
CA THR A 120 20.42 26.36 -6.11
C THR A 120 20.50 25.37 -7.28
N PRO A 121 21.54 24.51 -7.33
CA PRO A 121 21.70 23.56 -8.44
C PRO A 121 20.60 22.50 -8.44
N ILE A 122 20.04 22.22 -9.62
CA ILE A 122 19.04 21.17 -9.83
C ILE A 122 19.72 19.92 -10.37
N ILE A 123 20.10 19.02 -9.46
CA ILE A 123 20.51 17.65 -9.81
C ILE A 123 19.26 16.80 -10.02
N ALA A 124 19.18 16.11 -11.15
CA ALA A 124 18.07 15.21 -11.47
C ALA A 124 18.55 14.09 -12.41
N VAL A 125 17.62 13.26 -12.88
CA VAL A 125 17.87 12.26 -13.92
C VAL A 125 16.93 12.45 -15.10
N ARG A 126 17.33 11.97 -16.26
CA ARG A 126 16.49 11.89 -17.46
C ARG A 126 16.85 10.66 -18.26
N GLN A 127 15.84 9.97 -18.80
CA GLN A 127 16.06 8.82 -19.68
C GLN A 127 16.53 9.30 -21.06
N TYR A 128 17.57 8.67 -21.60
CA TYR A 128 18.05 8.92 -22.94
C TYR A 128 17.39 7.98 -23.96
N THR A 129 17.67 8.15 -25.24
CA THR A 129 17.03 7.39 -26.33
C THR A 129 17.36 5.90 -26.32
N ASP A 130 18.36 5.48 -25.56
CA ASP A 130 18.77 4.10 -25.33
C ASP A 130 18.02 3.42 -24.17
N GLY A 131 17.13 4.14 -23.48
CA GLY A 131 16.39 3.64 -22.32
C GLY A 131 17.14 3.75 -20.99
N ILE A 132 18.37 4.26 -20.98
CA ILE A 132 19.21 4.40 -19.77
C ILE A 132 18.97 5.76 -19.13
N TYR A 133 18.93 5.82 -17.80
CA TYR A 133 18.88 7.09 -17.05
C TYR A 133 20.27 7.70 -16.87
N TYR A 134 20.39 9.00 -17.20
CA TYR A 134 21.61 9.79 -17.04
C TYR A 134 21.37 10.97 -16.09
N TRP A 135 22.42 11.37 -15.38
CA TRP A 135 22.39 12.55 -14.52
C TRP A 135 22.26 13.83 -15.33
N THR A 136 21.52 14.79 -14.77
CA THR A 136 21.40 16.15 -15.30
C THR A 136 21.71 17.18 -14.22
N LEU A 137 22.35 18.28 -14.61
CA LEU A 137 22.57 19.47 -13.79
C LEU A 137 21.90 20.66 -14.48
N ASN A 138 20.95 21.31 -13.81
CA ASN A 138 20.20 22.45 -14.33
C ASN A 138 19.53 22.18 -15.70
N GLY A 139 19.13 20.93 -15.95
CA GLY A 139 18.47 20.48 -17.18
C GLY A 139 19.41 19.97 -18.27
N ASP A 140 20.70 20.27 -18.17
CA ASP A 140 21.73 19.79 -19.10
C ASP A 140 22.31 18.44 -18.66
N TRP A 141 22.77 17.65 -19.62
CA TRP A 141 23.40 16.35 -19.35
C TRP A 141 24.73 16.55 -18.61
N LEU A 142 24.89 15.84 -17.50
CA LEU A 142 26.17 15.80 -16.80
C LEU A 142 27.16 14.95 -17.62
N ARG A 143 28.36 15.48 -17.87
CA ARG A 143 29.38 14.85 -18.70
C ARG A 143 30.70 14.72 -17.95
N ASP A 144 31.42 13.63 -18.21
CA ASP A 144 32.79 13.44 -17.74
C ASP A 144 33.79 14.35 -18.49
N ASN A 145 35.06 14.31 -18.08
CA ASN A 145 36.14 15.08 -18.72
C ASN A 145 36.39 14.69 -20.19
N SER A 146 35.89 13.52 -20.63
CA SER A 146 35.96 13.05 -22.01
C SER A 146 34.72 13.44 -22.84
N GLY A 147 33.73 14.09 -22.23
CA GLY A 147 32.47 14.50 -22.85
C GLY A 147 31.38 13.43 -22.87
N ASN A 148 31.58 12.27 -22.23
CA ASN A 148 30.56 11.21 -22.16
C ASN A 148 29.52 11.52 -21.08
N MET A 149 28.26 11.18 -21.32
CA MET A 149 27.19 11.36 -20.34
C MET A 149 27.36 10.40 -19.14
N ILE A 150 27.08 10.89 -17.93
CA ILE A 150 27.23 10.10 -16.70
C ILE A 150 25.93 9.37 -16.39
N LYS A 151 25.99 8.04 -16.31
CA LYS A 151 24.84 7.19 -16.01
C LYS A 151 24.43 7.35 -14.54
N ALA A 152 23.12 7.44 -14.31
CA ALA A 152 22.53 7.31 -12.98
C ALA A 152 22.29 5.85 -12.59
N GLU A 153 22.36 4.96 -13.58
CA GLU A 153 22.31 3.52 -13.41
C GLU A 153 23.66 2.99 -12.92
N GLY A 154 23.63 2.08 -11.94
CA GLY A 154 24.86 1.51 -11.38
C GLY A 154 24.56 0.30 -10.53
N LYS A 155 25.00 -0.88 -10.98
CA LYS A 155 25.08 -2.04 -10.11
C LYS A 155 26.26 -1.83 -9.17
N ASP A 156 26.06 -1.99 -7.87
CA ASP A 156 27.16 -2.35 -6.99
C ASP A 156 27.79 -3.63 -7.59
N GLY A 157 29.13 -3.71 -7.59
CA GLY A 157 29.78 -4.98 -7.87
C GLY A 157 29.19 -6.03 -6.93
N ALA A 158 28.73 -7.16 -7.48
CA ALA A 158 28.32 -8.27 -6.63
C ALA A 158 29.52 -8.67 -5.77
N ASP A 159 29.34 -8.78 -4.46
CA ASP A 159 30.38 -9.34 -3.59
C ASP A 159 30.71 -10.76 -4.05
N GLY A 160 31.87 -10.91 -4.68
CA GLY A 160 32.46 -12.19 -5.05
C GLY A 160 31.86 -12.86 -6.29
N GLU A 161 32.31 -12.48 -7.47
CA GLU A 161 32.74 -13.41 -8.53
C GLU A 161 33.68 -12.69 -9.51
N GLN A 162 34.63 -13.43 -10.10
CA GLN A 162 35.68 -12.92 -10.98
C GLN A 162 35.11 -12.58 -12.39
N GLY A 163 34.28 -11.54 -12.46
CA GLY A 163 33.90 -10.84 -13.70
C GLY A 163 34.53 -9.44 -13.72
N GLU A 164 34.68 -8.83 -14.90
CA GLU A 164 35.04 -7.41 -14.97
C GLU A 164 34.02 -6.60 -14.16
N GLU A 165 34.48 -5.89 -13.13
CA GLU A 165 33.64 -5.02 -12.31
C GLU A 165 32.86 -4.08 -13.23
N GLY A 166 31.54 -4.21 -13.23
CA GLY A 166 30.70 -3.16 -13.78
C GLY A 166 31.00 -1.90 -12.97
N LYS A 167 31.60 -0.88 -13.58
CA LYS A 167 31.91 0.38 -12.88
C LYS A 167 30.62 0.89 -12.25
N ALA A 168 30.63 1.10 -10.93
CA ALA A 168 29.52 1.70 -10.21
C ALA A 168 29.12 3.02 -10.89
N GLY A 169 27.81 3.25 -11.02
CA GLY A 169 27.30 4.53 -11.53
C GLY A 169 27.82 5.65 -10.63
N ILE A 170 28.46 6.66 -11.20
CA ILE A 170 29.07 7.71 -10.39
C ILE A 170 27.97 8.63 -9.85
N THR A 171 27.83 8.68 -8.54
CA THR A 171 26.86 9.53 -7.83
C THR A 171 27.42 10.95 -7.70
N PRO A 172 26.76 11.98 -8.24
CA PRO A 172 27.19 13.36 -8.03
C PRO A 172 27.12 13.74 -6.55
N GLN A 173 28.06 14.59 -6.12
CA GLN A 173 28.12 15.15 -4.78
C GLN A 173 28.15 16.67 -4.86
N LEU A 174 27.47 17.31 -3.91
CA LEU A 174 27.50 18.75 -3.73
C LEU A 174 28.25 19.10 -2.46
N LYS A 175 28.92 20.25 -2.47
CA LYS A 175 29.39 20.93 -1.25
C LYS A 175 29.16 22.43 -1.36
N ILE A 176 29.15 23.08 -0.21
CA ILE A 176 29.22 24.54 -0.11
C ILE A 176 30.60 24.89 0.44
N GLU A 177 31.33 25.72 -0.27
CA GLU A 177 32.67 26.19 0.12
C GLU A 177 32.86 27.61 -0.40
N ASP A 178 33.39 28.49 0.45
CA ASP A 178 33.61 29.92 0.18
C ASP A 178 32.36 30.68 -0.34
N GLY A 179 31.17 30.22 0.08
CA GLY A 179 29.89 30.82 -0.32
C GLY A 179 29.41 30.44 -1.72
N TYR A 180 30.02 29.43 -2.35
CA TYR A 180 29.61 28.89 -3.65
C TYR A 180 29.18 27.43 -3.55
N TRP A 181 28.26 27.04 -4.42
CA TRP A 181 27.99 25.63 -4.67
C TRP A 181 29.12 25.03 -5.49
N TRP A 182 29.46 23.78 -5.18
CA TRP A 182 30.40 22.98 -5.95
C TRP A 182 29.79 21.62 -6.23
N VAL A 183 30.07 21.07 -7.41
CA VAL A 183 29.68 19.71 -7.79
C VAL A 183 30.89 18.86 -8.12
N SER A 184 30.86 17.59 -7.70
CA SER A 184 31.79 16.55 -8.12
C SER A 184 30.99 15.36 -8.64
N TYR A 185 31.53 14.65 -9.63
CA TYR A 185 30.89 13.46 -10.21
C TYR A 185 31.95 12.43 -10.60
N GLY A 186 32.98 12.30 -9.74
CA GLY A 186 34.03 11.30 -9.83
C GLY A 186 35.37 11.82 -9.30
N GLU A 187 36.23 10.93 -8.81
CA GLU A 187 37.56 11.30 -8.31
C GLU A 187 38.40 12.03 -9.37
N GLU A 188 38.20 11.69 -10.65
CA GLU A 188 38.92 12.29 -11.78
C GLU A 188 38.36 13.66 -12.24
N SER A 189 37.12 14.02 -11.86
CA SER A 189 36.50 15.29 -12.31
C SER A 189 36.92 16.48 -11.45
N GLY A 190 37.39 16.23 -10.22
CA GLY A 190 37.58 17.28 -9.22
C GLY A 190 36.26 17.97 -8.85
N TRP A 191 36.36 19.13 -8.18
CA TRP A 191 35.22 19.97 -7.82
C TRP A 191 35.06 21.12 -8.81
N ILE A 192 33.86 21.29 -9.34
CA ILE A 192 33.51 22.34 -10.28
C ILE A 192 32.65 23.38 -9.55
N GLN A 193 33.12 24.63 -9.56
CA GLN A 193 32.39 25.75 -8.98
C GLN A 193 31.14 26.07 -9.80
N LEU A 194 30.02 26.25 -9.11
CA LEU A 194 28.73 26.65 -9.66
C LEU A 194 28.40 28.08 -9.18
N ASP A 195 27.11 28.38 -9.06
CA ASP A 195 26.65 29.69 -8.62
C ASP A 195 26.84 29.92 -7.12
N LYS A 196 26.80 31.21 -6.74
CA LYS A 196 26.84 31.64 -5.35
C LYS A 196 25.65 31.06 -4.58
N VAL A 197 25.88 30.64 -3.35
CA VAL A 197 24.81 30.16 -2.48
C VAL A 197 23.86 31.30 -2.14
N VAL A 198 22.58 31.08 -2.44
CA VAL A 198 21.50 31.91 -1.92
C VAL A 198 20.87 31.13 -0.78
N ALA A 199 20.91 31.73 0.41
CA ALA A 199 20.24 31.19 1.59
C ALA A 199 18.74 31.47 1.44
N ASP A 200 18.08 30.75 0.55
CA ASP A 200 16.63 30.81 0.43
C ASP A 200 16.06 29.44 -0.02
N ASN A 201 14.86 29.18 0.49
CA ASN A 201 13.80 28.26 0.04
C ASN A 201 13.84 26.72 0.21
N GLY A 202 14.87 26.07 0.77
CA GLY A 202 14.75 24.65 1.17
C GLY A 202 14.35 23.70 0.01
N GLU A 203 14.75 24.06 -1.21
CA GLU A 203 14.36 23.33 -2.40
C GLU A 203 15.18 22.05 -2.56
N THR A 204 14.49 20.92 -2.53
CA THR A 204 15.05 19.59 -2.74
C THR A 204 14.86 19.13 -4.18
N ILE A 205 15.51 18.02 -4.54
CA ILE A 205 15.45 17.39 -5.87
C ILE A 205 14.04 16.87 -6.19
N PHE A 206 13.33 16.36 -5.19
CA PHE A 206 11.96 15.88 -5.30
C PHE A 206 10.97 17.05 -5.18
N LYS A 207 10.07 17.15 -6.16
CA LYS A 207 8.94 18.08 -6.17
C LYS A 207 7.74 17.49 -5.44
N GLU A 208 7.42 16.22 -5.69
CA GLU A 208 6.24 15.56 -5.11
C GLU A 208 6.39 14.03 -5.13
N VAL A 209 5.71 13.35 -4.19
CA VAL A 209 5.54 11.90 -4.18
C VAL A 209 4.06 11.57 -4.07
N THR A 210 3.51 10.92 -5.09
CA THR A 210 2.11 10.47 -5.12
C THR A 210 2.03 8.96 -5.35
N GLN A 211 0.86 8.35 -5.15
CA GLN A 211 0.67 6.92 -5.35
C GLN A 211 -0.79 6.59 -5.68
N ASP A 212 -0.99 5.44 -6.33
CA ASP A 212 -2.28 4.78 -6.46
C ASP A 212 -2.20 3.35 -5.87
N ASP A 213 -3.13 2.47 -6.26
CA ASP A 213 -3.17 1.08 -5.79
C ASP A 213 -1.95 0.27 -6.27
N ASP A 214 -1.35 0.69 -7.39
CA ASP A 214 -0.47 -0.11 -8.21
C ASP A 214 0.95 0.45 -8.29
N TYR A 215 1.10 1.78 -8.23
CA TYR A 215 2.34 2.49 -8.48
C TYR A 215 2.59 3.63 -7.49
N VAL A 216 3.86 4.03 -7.42
CA VAL A 216 4.35 5.22 -6.74
C VAL A 216 5.02 6.12 -7.77
N TYR A 217 4.71 7.40 -7.73
CA TYR A 217 5.21 8.41 -8.66
C TYR A 217 6.10 9.40 -7.91
N PHE A 218 7.37 9.50 -8.30
CA PHE A 218 8.33 10.46 -7.77
C PHE A 218 8.57 11.55 -8.83
N THR A 219 7.98 12.72 -8.63
CA THR A 219 8.12 13.86 -9.52
C THR A 219 9.35 14.68 -9.09
N LEU A 220 10.30 14.87 -10.00
CA LEU A 220 11.49 15.68 -9.78
C LEU A 220 11.25 17.14 -10.15
N LYS A 221 12.14 18.05 -9.71
CA LYS A 221 12.07 19.49 -10.05
C LYS A 221 12.19 19.79 -11.54
N ASN A 222 12.81 18.91 -12.33
CA ASN A 222 12.85 19.03 -13.79
C ASN A 222 11.60 18.43 -14.48
N GLU A 223 10.53 18.15 -13.72
CA GLU A 223 9.28 17.51 -14.17
C GLU A 223 9.41 16.04 -14.62
N THR A 224 10.60 15.42 -14.49
CA THR A 224 10.75 13.98 -14.72
C THR A 224 9.97 13.21 -13.66
N VAL A 225 9.22 12.19 -14.08
CA VAL A 225 8.48 11.29 -13.19
C VAL A 225 9.11 9.91 -13.22
N ILE A 226 9.51 9.41 -12.06
CA ILE A 226 9.96 8.02 -11.85
C ILE A 226 8.77 7.24 -11.30
N THR A 227 8.40 6.15 -11.97
CA THR A 227 7.23 5.32 -11.62
C THR A 227 7.66 3.93 -11.19
N ILE A 228 7.52 3.60 -9.91
CA ILE A 228 7.90 2.27 -9.37
C ILE A 228 6.64 1.52 -8.94
N GLN A 229 6.56 0.24 -9.31
CA GLN A 229 5.44 -0.63 -8.95
C GLN A 229 5.42 -0.93 -7.44
N LYS A 230 4.22 -0.98 -6.86
CA LYS A 230 4.00 -1.42 -5.48
C LYS A 230 3.97 -2.94 -5.40
N TYR A 231 4.43 -3.47 -4.27
CA TYR A 231 4.50 -4.90 -4.05
C TYR A 231 3.12 -5.55 -4.04
N ARG A 232 2.89 -6.48 -4.97
CA ARG A 232 1.64 -7.26 -5.05
C ARG A 232 1.87 -8.71 -4.66
N LYS A 233 1.54 -9.02 -3.40
CA LYS A 233 1.56 -10.40 -2.90
C LYS A 233 0.75 -11.33 -3.82
N LEU A 234 1.38 -12.42 -4.24
CA LEU A 234 0.72 -13.47 -5.03
C LEU A 234 -0.51 -13.99 -4.27
N SER A 235 -1.67 -13.89 -4.90
CA SER A 235 -2.94 -14.39 -4.37
C SER A 235 -3.89 -14.80 -5.50
N ILE A 236 -4.83 -15.68 -5.18
CA ILE A 236 -5.92 -16.10 -6.06
C ILE A 236 -7.24 -16.01 -5.29
N THR A 237 -8.29 -15.54 -5.95
CA THR A 237 -9.65 -15.46 -5.39
C THR A 237 -10.65 -16.12 -6.32
N PHE A 238 -11.68 -16.75 -5.74
CA PHE A 238 -12.76 -17.42 -6.46
C PHE A 238 -14.08 -16.67 -6.26
N LYS A 239 -14.76 -16.30 -7.36
CA LYS A 239 -16.00 -15.53 -7.29
C LYS A 239 -17.14 -16.32 -6.64
N GLU A 240 -17.21 -17.62 -6.93
CA GLU A 240 -18.22 -18.54 -6.42
C GLU A 240 -17.90 -19.08 -5.02
N GLY A 241 -16.77 -18.65 -4.43
CA GLY A 241 -16.28 -19.15 -3.15
C GLY A 241 -15.43 -20.43 -3.28
N ASP A 242 -15.09 -21.00 -2.14
CA ASP A 242 -14.19 -22.14 -1.97
C ASP A 242 -14.87 -23.35 -1.29
N ASP A 243 -16.20 -23.36 -1.18
CA ASP A 243 -17.00 -24.50 -0.74
C ASP A 243 -18.17 -24.73 -1.71
N LEU A 244 -18.08 -25.80 -2.49
CA LEU A 244 -19.01 -26.12 -3.57
C LEU A 244 -19.71 -27.46 -3.33
N LYS A 245 -21.03 -27.40 -3.26
CA LYS A 245 -21.88 -28.58 -3.12
C LYS A 245 -22.52 -28.97 -4.44
N PHE A 246 -22.45 -30.23 -4.83
CA PHE A 246 -22.91 -30.74 -6.13
C PHE A 246 -24.08 -31.71 -6.00
N ASP A 247 -25.03 -31.67 -6.94
CA ASP A 247 -25.87 -32.80 -7.28
C ASP A 247 -25.11 -33.80 -8.18
N VAL A 248 -25.65 -35.01 -8.32
CA VAL A 248 -25.17 -36.00 -9.30
C VAL A 248 -25.24 -35.41 -10.71
N ASP A 249 -24.16 -35.59 -11.47
CA ASP A 249 -23.94 -35.05 -12.81
C ASP A 249 -23.95 -33.50 -12.93
N GLU A 250 -23.94 -32.76 -11.81
CA GLU A 250 -23.90 -31.29 -11.83
C GLU A 250 -22.53 -30.78 -12.31
N THR A 251 -22.56 -29.69 -13.07
CA THR A 251 -21.37 -28.96 -13.50
C THR A 251 -21.42 -27.53 -12.97
N LYS A 252 -20.31 -27.07 -12.39
CA LYS A 252 -20.14 -25.69 -11.93
C LYS A 252 -18.89 -25.08 -12.55
N VAL A 253 -18.94 -23.76 -12.74
CA VAL A 253 -17.84 -22.97 -13.26
C VAL A 253 -17.40 -21.99 -12.18
N VAL A 254 -16.12 -22.05 -11.81
CA VAL A 254 -15.50 -21.17 -10.82
C VAL A 254 -14.63 -20.15 -11.54
N HIS A 255 -14.97 -18.87 -11.42
CA HIS A 255 -14.16 -17.78 -11.95
C HIS A 255 -13.08 -17.43 -10.96
N TYR A 256 -11.83 -17.47 -11.41
CA TYR A 256 -10.69 -17.08 -10.59
C TYR A 256 -10.06 -15.76 -11.05
N THR A 257 -9.45 -15.05 -10.11
CA THR A 257 -8.63 -13.87 -10.37
C THR A 257 -7.33 -13.98 -9.58
N ILE A 258 -6.20 -13.80 -10.25
CA ILE A 258 -4.85 -13.82 -9.69
C ILE A 258 -4.37 -12.39 -9.56
N LYS A 259 -3.84 -12.03 -8.39
CA LYS A 259 -3.06 -10.81 -8.19
C LYS A 259 -1.61 -11.19 -8.01
N SER A 260 -0.73 -10.63 -8.84
CA SER A 260 0.72 -10.82 -8.78
C SER A 260 1.43 -9.61 -9.36
N GLU A 261 2.71 -9.43 -9.02
CA GLU A 261 3.61 -8.48 -9.69
C GLU A 261 3.99 -8.94 -11.10
N SER A 262 4.04 -10.26 -11.29
CA SER A 262 4.42 -10.88 -12.55
C SER A 262 3.20 -11.08 -13.45
N ASN A 263 3.36 -10.77 -14.72
CA ASN A 263 2.39 -11.11 -15.76
C ASN A 263 2.56 -12.54 -16.29
N LYS A 264 3.41 -13.38 -15.68
CA LYS A 264 3.71 -14.76 -16.14
C LYS A 264 3.09 -15.85 -15.27
N SER A 265 1.94 -15.60 -14.65
CA SER A 265 1.34 -16.58 -13.74
C SER A 265 0.94 -17.87 -14.46
N VAL A 266 1.32 -19.00 -13.88
CA VAL A 266 0.93 -20.35 -14.32
C VAL A 266 -0.03 -20.93 -13.28
N ILE A 267 -1.14 -21.51 -13.75
CA ILE A 267 -2.12 -22.19 -12.92
C ILE A 267 -2.11 -23.69 -13.22
N LYS A 268 -2.16 -24.50 -12.17
CA LYS A 268 -2.38 -25.95 -12.25
C LYS A 268 -3.50 -26.31 -11.30
N VAL A 269 -4.44 -27.13 -11.77
CA VAL A 269 -5.61 -27.55 -11.01
C VAL A 269 -5.64 -29.07 -10.98
N GLU A 270 -5.75 -29.65 -9.80
CA GLU A 270 -5.84 -31.10 -9.62
C GLU A 270 -6.74 -31.47 -8.45
N MET A 271 -7.26 -32.70 -8.44
CA MET A 271 -7.96 -33.22 -7.27
C MET A 271 -6.94 -33.61 -6.21
N LEU A 272 -7.24 -33.32 -4.93
CA LEU A 272 -6.45 -33.82 -3.81
C LEU A 272 -6.43 -35.36 -3.81
N ASN A 273 -7.60 -35.98 -3.99
CA ASN A 273 -7.75 -37.42 -4.18
C ASN A 273 -8.40 -37.68 -5.54
N ASN A 274 -7.72 -38.38 -6.43
CA ASN A 274 -8.30 -38.75 -7.73
C ASN A 274 -9.16 -40.01 -7.60
N ASP A 275 -10.41 -39.83 -7.18
CA ASP A 275 -11.42 -40.87 -7.01
C ASP A 275 -12.25 -41.15 -8.29
N GLY A 276 -11.97 -40.44 -9.38
CA GLY A 276 -12.73 -40.51 -10.64
C GLY A 276 -14.14 -39.92 -10.57
N CYS A 277 -14.52 -39.32 -9.43
CA CYS A 277 -15.85 -38.75 -9.23
C CYS A 277 -15.99 -37.33 -9.81
N TYR A 278 -14.87 -36.63 -9.96
CA TYR A 278 -14.79 -35.27 -10.49
C TYR A 278 -13.91 -35.22 -11.73
N SER A 279 -14.36 -34.43 -12.72
CA SER A 279 -13.51 -34.02 -13.84
C SER A 279 -13.30 -32.51 -13.81
N LEU A 280 -12.06 -32.11 -14.05
CA LEU A 280 -11.61 -30.72 -13.99
C LEU A 280 -11.18 -30.27 -15.39
N HIS A 281 -11.57 -29.06 -15.76
CA HIS A 281 -11.10 -28.39 -16.96
C HIS A 281 -10.80 -26.93 -16.64
N THR A 282 -9.69 -26.40 -17.14
CA THR A 282 -9.28 -25.02 -16.88
C THR A 282 -9.22 -24.26 -18.19
N ASP A 283 -9.97 -23.17 -18.27
CA ASP A 283 -9.95 -22.23 -19.40
C ASP A 283 -9.27 -20.95 -18.95
N ILE A 284 -8.11 -20.65 -19.53
CA ILE A 284 -7.32 -19.46 -19.21
C ILE A 284 -7.76 -18.33 -20.13
N THR A 285 -8.33 -17.27 -19.56
CA THR A 285 -8.72 -16.07 -20.32
C THR A 285 -7.52 -15.16 -20.57
N ASN A 286 -6.71 -14.95 -19.53
CA ASN A 286 -5.46 -14.19 -19.57
C ASN A 286 -4.58 -14.59 -18.38
N THR A 287 -3.47 -13.88 -18.19
CA THR A 287 -2.47 -14.20 -17.16
C THR A 287 -2.97 -13.98 -15.73
N THR A 288 -4.09 -13.28 -15.54
CA THR A 288 -4.65 -12.96 -14.21
C THR A 288 -6.06 -13.53 -14.00
N SER A 289 -6.66 -14.20 -14.98
CA SER A 289 -8.04 -14.66 -14.86
C SER A 289 -8.38 -15.81 -15.80
N GLY A 290 -9.41 -16.56 -15.42
CA GLY A 290 -9.93 -17.69 -16.17
C GLY A 290 -11.02 -18.40 -15.37
N THR A 291 -11.36 -19.60 -15.81
CA THR A 291 -12.36 -20.43 -15.17
C THR A 291 -11.86 -21.84 -14.90
N ILE A 292 -12.33 -22.42 -13.81
CA ILE A 292 -12.20 -23.84 -13.48
C ILE A 292 -13.60 -24.45 -13.59
N THR A 293 -13.80 -25.30 -14.59
CA THR A 293 -15.02 -26.09 -14.75
C THR A 293 -14.87 -27.39 -13.98
N ILE A 294 -15.78 -27.62 -13.03
CA ILE A 294 -15.81 -28.81 -12.18
C ILE A 294 -17.11 -29.54 -12.48
N LYS A 295 -17.01 -30.76 -12.99
CA LYS A 295 -18.16 -31.66 -13.17
C LYS A 295 -18.06 -32.80 -12.17
N ALA A 296 -19.14 -33.03 -11.43
CA ALA A 296 -19.25 -34.10 -10.46
C ALA A 296 -20.16 -35.21 -11.00
N SER A 297 -19.61 -36.37 -11.33
CA SER A 297 -20.42 -37.51 -11.78
C SER A 297 -21.15 -38.13 -10.58
N VAL A 298 -20.41 -38.44 -9.51
CA VAL A 298 -20.95 -38.91 -8.22
C VAL A 298 -20.25 -38.15 -7.11
N PRO A 299 -20.81 -37.03 -6.61
CA PRO A 299 -20.09 -36.16 -5.67
C PRO A 299 -19.63 -36.88 -4.39
N THR A 300 -18.38 -36.65 -3.99
CA THR A 300 -17.76 -37.14 -2.75
C THR A 300 -17.16 -35.97 -1.98
N THR A 301 -16.92 -36.11 -0.67
CA THR A 301 -16.19 -35.08 0.07
C THR A 301 -14.72 -35.09 -0.33
N ASN A 302 -14.25 -34.03 -1.00
CA ASN A 302 -12.91 -33.94 -1.55
C ASN A 302 -12.47 -32.46 -1.67
N GLN A 303 -11.28 -32.22 -2.21
CA GLN A 303 -10.76 -30.87 -2.47
C GLN A 303 -10.17 -30.78 -3.87
N VAL A 304 -10.43 -29.66 -4.55
CA VAL A 304 -9.69 -29.24 -5.75
C VAL A 304 -8.54 -28.37 -5.29
N ILE A 305 -7.30 -28.79 -5.56
CA ILE A 305 -6.08 -28.05 -5.26
C ILE A 305 -5.75 -27.17 -6.46
N VAL A 306 -5.72 -25.85 -6.22
CA VAL A 306 -5.36 -24.84 -7.20
C VAL A 306 -3.97 -24.30 -6.85
N SER A 307 -2.99 -24.64 -7.67
CA SER A 307 -1.62 -24.13 -7.55
C SER A 307 -1.42 -22.96 -8.50
N VAL A 308 -0.93 -21.84 -8.00
CA VAL A 308 -0.58 -20.67 -8.81
C VAL A 308 0.88 -20.32 -8.56
N SER A 309 1.66 -20.22 -9.63
CA SER A 309 3.06 -19.80 -9.58
C SER A 309 3.26 -18.53 -10.39
N ASN A 310 4.10 -17.62 -9.90
CA ASN A 310 4.52 -16.43 -10.67
C ASN A 310 5.97 -16.53 -11.18
N GLY A 311 6.60 -17.70 -11.05
CA GLY A 311 8.00 -17.98 -11.38
C GLY A 311 8.95 -17.92 -10.18
N GLU A 312 8.63 -17.14 -9.15
CA GLU A 312 9.43 -17.02 -7.92
C GLU A 312 8.77 -17.71 -6.73
N VAL A 313 7.45 -17.54 -6.60
CA VAL A 313 6.63 -18.05 -5.52
C VAL A 313 5.52 -18.91 -6.10
N THR A 314 5.19 -19.99 -5.39
CA THR A 314 4.00 -20.81 -5.66
C THR A 314 3.10 -20.81 -4.43
N ILE A 315 1.82 -20.55 -4.63
CA ILE A 315 0.78 -20.69 -3.60
C ILE A 315 -0.17 -21.82 -3.98
N MET A 316 -0.75 -22.45 -2.96
CA MET A 316 -1.78 -23.47 -3.12
C MET A 316 -3.02 -23.05 -2.33
N VAL A 317 -4.18 -23.12 -2.96
CA VAL A 317 -5.48 -22.85 -2.34
C VAL A 317 -6.42 -24.01 -2.69
N ALA A 318 -7.27 -24.41 -1.74
CA ALA A 318 -8.21 -25.50 -1.92
C ALA A 318 -9.63 -24.96 -2.14
N ILE A 319 -10.38 -25.60 -3.04
CA ILE A 319 -11.84 -25.50 -3.15
C ILE A 319 -12.41 -26.80 -2.62
N ASN A 320 -13.16 -26.75 -1.53
CA ASN A 320 -13.87 -27.91 -0.98
C ASN A 320 -15.01 -28.28 -1.92
N VAL A 321 -15.13 -29.57 -2.22
CA VAL A 321 -16.22 -30.11 -3.02
C VAL A 321 -16.91 -31.24 -2.25
N SER A 322 -18.23 -31.27 -2.31
CA SER A 322 -19.02 -32.30 -1.62
C SER A 322 -20.38 -32.52 -2.27
N LEU A 323 -21.06 -33.60 -1.88
CA LEU A 323 -22.46 -33.84 -2.23
C LEU A 323 -23.36 -32.82 -1.54
N LYS A 324 -24.36 -32.29 -2.26
CA LYS A 324 -25.44 -31.52 -1.63
C LYS A 324 -26.14 -32.40 -0.58
N PRO A 325 -26.35 -31.90 0.64
CA PRO A 325 -27.04 -32.68 1.65
C PRO A 325 -28.44 -33.04 1.15
N ALA A 326 -28.76 -34.34 1.18
CA ALA A 326 -30.12 -34.83 1.01
C ALA A 326 -30.78 -34.90 2.39
N LEU A 327 -32.08 -34.60 2.46
CA LEU A 327 -32.82 -34.79 3.69
C LEU A 327 -33.07 -36.29 3.91
N GLU A 328 -32.30 -36.92 4.79
CA GLU A 328 -32.59 -38.27 5.25
C GLU A 328 -33.92 -38.26 6.02
N GLU A 329 -34.90 -39.01 5.52
CA GLU A 329 -36.25 -39.08 6.10
C GLU A 329 -36.90 -37.70 6.34
N ASN A 330 -36.62 -36.71 5.47
CA ASN A 330 -37.07 -35.33 5.63
C ASN A 330 -36.60 -34.66 6.94
N THR A 331 -35.50 -35.10 7.56
CA THR A 331 -35.11 -34.65 8.91
C THR A 331 -33.91 -33.69 8.91
N ILE A 332 -33.99 -32.61 9.69
CA ILE A 332 -32.87 -31.72 10.04
C ILE A 332 -32.65 -31.74 11.55
N ARG A 333 -31.38 -31.90 11.94
CA ARG A 333 -30.94 -31.74 13.34
C ARG A 333 -30.37 -30.34 13.57
N VAL A 334 -30.92 -29.63 14.55
CA VAL A 334 -30.44 -28.32 15.01
C VAL A 334 -29.78 -28.50 16.37
N SER A 335 -28.45 -28.56 16.38
CA SER A 335 -27.67 -28.74 17.61
C SER A 335 -27.55 -27.45 18.43
N GLU A 336 -27.63 -26.29 17.79
CA GLU A 336 -27.54 -24.96 18.39
C GLU A 336 -28.73 -24.11 17.93
N ALA A 337 -29.53 -23.60 18.87
CA ALA A 337 -30.72 -22.83 18.55
C ALA A 337 -30.37 -21.53 17.80
N GLY A 338 -31.11 -21.23 16.74
CA GLY A 338 -30.92 -20.08 15.85
C GLY A 338 -30.09 -20.39 14.60
N THR A 339 -29.58 -21.61 14.43
CA THR A 339 -28.69 -21.97 13.31
C THR A 339 -29.42 -22.59 12.11
N LEU A 340 -30.73 -22.84 12.18
CA LEU A 340 -31.47 -23.55 11.13
C LEU A 340 -31.41 -22.83 9.77
N ALA A 341 -31.46 -21.50 9.76
CA ALA A 341 -31.36 -20.72 8.53
C ALA A 341 -30.06 -21.02 7.76
N LYS A 342 -28.94 -21.12 8.49
CA LYS A 342 -27.62 -21.44 7.95
C LYS A 342 -27.54 -22.89 7.49
N ILE A 343 -28.13 -23.83 8.23
CA ILE A 343 -28.21 -25.23 7.81
C ILE A 343 -28.96 -25.35 6.48
N LEU A 344 -30.08 -24.63 6.34
CA LEU A 344 -30.93 -24.61 5.15
C LEU A 344 -30.28 -23.96 3.92
N GLU A 345 -29.15 -23.25 4.05
CA GLU A 345 -28.37 -22.77 2.89
C GLU A 345 -27.82 -23.92 2.05
N GLY A 346 -27.62 -25.10 2.66
CA GLY A 346 -27.18 -26.30 1.95
C GLY A 346 -28.25 -27.02 1.14
N TYR A 347 -29.53 -26.64 1.27
CA TYR A 347 -30.66 -27.38 0.69
C TYR A 347 -31.43 -26.53 -0.32
N ASP A 348 -32.01 -27.17 -1.35
CA ASP A 348 -32.99 -26.50 -2.20
C ASP A 348 -34.30 -26.30 -1.43
N LYS A 349 -34.50 -25.08 -0.91
CA LYS A 349 -35.71 -24.68 -0.17
C LYS A 349 -37.00 -24.87 -0.98
N ASN A 350 -36.96 -24.87 -2.31
CA ASN A 350 -38.13 -25.08 -3.16
C ASN A 350 -38.56 -26.55 -3.28
N SER A 351 -37.71 -27.48 -2.87
CA SER A 351 -38.01 -28.92 -2.82
C SER A 351 -38.62 -29.36 -1.49
N ILE A 352 -38.42 -28.58 -0.41
CA ILE A 352 -38.83 -28.94 0.95
C ILE A 352 -40.34 -28.77 1.10
N THR A 353 -41.07 -29.88 1.01
CA THR A 353 -42.53 -29.95 1.23
C THR A 353 -42.89 -30.57 2.58
N THR A 354 -42.06 -31.47 3.07
CA THR A 354 -42.17 -32.09 4.40
C THR A 354 -40.85 -31.92 5.12
N LEU A 355 -40.89 -31.58 6.41
CA LEU A 355 -39.70 -31.40 7.21
C LEU A 355 -39.96 -31.84 8.64
N LYS A 356 -39.07 -32.67 9.19
CA LYS A 356 -38.93 -32.95 10.61
C LYS A 356 -37.73 -32.18 11.14
N VAL A 357 -37.88 -31.50 12.26
CA VAL A 357 -36.78 -30.84 12.96
C VAL A 357 -36.59 -31.52 14.31
N ILE A 358 -35.34 -31.79 14.67
CA ILE A 358 -34.97 -32.34 15.98
C ILE A 358 -33.88 -31.49 16.64
N GLY A 359 -33.82 -31.47 17.97
CA GLY A 359 -32.80 -30.72 18.71
C GLY A 359 -33.35 -29.46 19.38
N SER A 360 -32.59 -28.38 19.46
CA SER A 360 -33.00 -27.15 20.16
C SER A 360 -33.22 -26.02 19.17
N ILE A 361 -34.36 -25.34 19.23
CA ILE A 361 -34.70 -24.23 18.32
C ILE A 361 -35.17 -22.98 19.09
N ASN A 362 -35.11 -21.82 18.44
CA ASN A 362 -35.63 -20.56 18.96
C ASN A 362 -36.41 -19.77 17.88
N ASP A 363 -36.80 -18.53 18.21
CA ASP A 363 -37.60 -17.67 17.34
C ASP A 363 -36.96 -17.44 15.95
N ASN A 364 -35.63 -17.40 15.84
CA ASN A 364 -34.95 -17.24 14.55
C ASN A 364 -35.15 -18.47 13.65
N ASP A 365 -35.17 -19.68 14.22
CA ASP A 365 -35.43 -20.91 13.47
C ASP A 365 -36.89 -20.98 13.01
N ILE A 366 -37.83 -20.51 13.84
CA ILE A 366 -39.25 -20.39 13.46
C ILE A 366 -39.41 -19.45 12.25
N VAL A 367 -38.68 -18.33 12.23
CA VAL A 367 -38.64 -17.43 11.07
C VAL A 367 -38.12 -18.17 9.83
N ALA A 368 -37.04 -18.95 9.97
CA ALA A 368 -36.47 -19.73 8.87
C ALA A 368 -37.45 -20.77 8.32
N LEU A 369 -38.22 -21.44 9.18
CA LEU A 369 -39.26 -22.40 8.81
C LEU A 369 -40.45 -21.72 8.12
N ARG A 370 -40.91 -20.58 8.65
CA ARG A 370 -42.06 -19.85 8.12
C ARG A 370 -41.87 -19.44 6.66
N ILE A 371 -40.64 -19.12 6.25
CA ILE A 371 -40.35 -18.60 4.90
C ILE A 371 -40.03 -19.70 3.88
N LEU A 372 -40.12 -20.98 4.25
CA LEU A 372 -39.92 -22.08 3.29
C LEU A 372 -41.08 -22.09 2.27
N PRO A 373 -40.78 -21.97 0.96
CA PRO A 373 -41.76 -21.59 -0.05
C PRO A 373 -42.81 -22.67 -0.38
N LYS A 374 -42.56 -23.93 -0.01
CA LYS A 374 -43.48 -25.05 -0.26
C LYS A 374 -43.69 -25.96 0.95
N LEU A 375 -43.23 -25.56 2.13
CA LEU A 375 -43.33 -26.38 3.33
C LEU A 375 -44.81 -26.56 3.71
N SER A 376 -45.29 -27.79 3.65
CA SER A 376 -46.68 -28.19 3.89
C SER A 376 -46.85 -29.02 5.16
N ASN A 377 -45.90 -29.90 5.46
CA ASN A 377 -45.93 -30.73 6.66
C ASN A 377 -44.69 -30.47 7.51
N LEU A 378 -44.89 -30.01 8.74
CA LEU A 378 -43.80 -29.70 9.67
C LEU A 378 -43.92 -30.52 10.94
N ASP A 379 -42.91 -31.31 11.25
CA ASP A 379 -42.81 -32.09 12.49
C ASP A 379 -41.79 -31.43 13.42
N LEU A 380 -42.27 -30.79 14.50
CA LEU A 380 -41.44 -30.22 15.57
C LEU A 380 -41.56 -31.04 16.87
N GLU A 381 -42.09 -32.27 16.83
CA GLU A 381 -42.43 -33.02 18.04
C GLU A 381 -41.22 -33.23 18.97
N ASP A 382 -40.05 -33.45 18.38
CA ASP A 382 -38.79 -33.80 19.05
C ASP A 382 -37.82 -32.60 19.15
N VAL A 383 -38.34 -31.36 19.15
CA VAL A 383 -37.53 -30.16 19.46
C VAL A 383 -37.72 -29.69 20.90
N TYR A 384 -36.70 -29.03 21.45
CA TYR A 384 -36.80 -28.24 22.66
C TYR A 384 -37.19 -26.79 22.31
N LEU A 385 -38.45 -26.46 22.56
CA LEU A 385 -39.02 -25.11 22.46
C LEU A 385 -40.16 -24.99 23.47
N THR A 386 -40.09 -24.03 24.38
CA THR A 386 -41.09 -23.88 25.47
C THR A 386 -42.20 -22.90 25.16
N SER A 387 -42.01 -21.98 24.21
CA SER A 387 -43.03 -21.01 23.79
C SER A 387 -42.93 -20.76 22.28
N LEU A 388 -44.06 -20.72 21.59
CA LEU A 388 -44.13 -20.28 20.20
C LEU A 388 -44.35 -18.77 20.17
N PRO A 389 -43.57 -18.00 19.41
CA PRO A 389 -43.68 -16.54 19.41
C PRO A 389 -44.99 -16.05 18.78
N ARG A 390 -45.36 -14.81 19.11
CA ARG A 390 -46.46 -14.09 18.46
C ARG A 390 -46.23 -14.07 16.94
N HIS A 391 -47.26 -14.41 16.15
CA HIS A 391 -47.17 -14.50 14.68
C HIS A 391 -46.18 -15.53 14.09
N ALA A 392 -45.80 -16.57 14.86
CA ALA A 392 -44.85 -17.62 14.45
C ALA A 392 -45.01 -18.12 13.00
N PHE A 393 -46.20 -18.56 12.62
CA PHE A 393 -46.58 -19.04 11.28
C PHE A 393 -47.78 -18.26 10.70
N SER A 394 -47.95 -17.01 11.14
CA SER A 394 -49.01 -16.13 10.63
C SER A 394 -48.86 -15.94 9.12
N GLN A 395 -49.98 -15.99 8.38
CA GLN A 395 -50.06 -15.82 6.92
C GLN A 395 -49.30 -16.86 6.10
N ASN A 396 -48.83 -17.95 6.69
CA ASN A 396 -48.18 -19.02 5.94
C ASN A 396 -49.22 -19.78 5.11
N LYS A 397 -49.10 -19.73 3.77
CA LYS A 397 -50.10 -20.28 2.83
C LYS A 397 -49.86 -21.72 2.41
N THR A 398 -48.74 -22.31 2.82
CA THR A 398 -48.34 -23.63 2.37
C THR A 398 -48.49 -24.67 3.47
N LEU A 399 -48.32 -24.27 4.74
CA LEU A 399 -48.34 -25.15 5.89
C LEU A 399 -49.76 -25.66 6.16
N THR A 400 -49.96 -26.97 5.96
CA THR A 400 -51.24 -27.65 6.16
C THR A 400 -51.25 -28.54 7.41
N SER A 401 -50.08 -28.98 7.87
CA SER A 401 -49.94 -29.83 9.05
C SER A 401 -48.71 -29.42 9.88
N ILE A 402 -48.89 -29.29 11.18
CA ILE A 402 -47.80 -29.06 12.13
C ILE A 402 -47.95 -29.96 13.36
N LYS A 403 -46.90 -30.71 13.71
CA LYS A 403 -46.78 -31.34 15.03
C LYS A 403 -46.01 -30.41 15.95
N LEU A 404 -46.60 -30.04 17.08
CA LEU A 404 -46.01 -29.12 18.03
C LEU A 404 -44.99 -29.82 18.95
N PRO A 405 -43.98 -29.09 19.47
CA PRO A 405 -43.02 -29.63 20.42
C PRO A 405 -43.68 -30.19 21.67
N LYS A 406 -43.22 -31.36 22.14
CA LYS A 406 -43.67 -31.94 23.43
C LYS A 406 -43.37 -31.04 24.63
N THR A 407 -42.38 -30.16 24.50
CA THR A 407 -41.96 -29.22 25.54
C THR A 407 -42.73 -27.90 25.55
N LEU A 408 -43.64 -27.69 24.58
CA LEU A 408 -44.33 -26.42 24.39
C LEU A 408 -45.32 -26.15 25.53
N LYS A 409 -45.21 -24.97 26.14
CA LYS A 409 -46.09 -24.51 27.24
C LYS A 409 -47.02 -23.38 26.81
N GLU A 410 -46.58 -22.56 25.86
CA GLU A 410 -47.27 -21.34 25.47
C GLU A 410 -47.31 -21.19 23.94
N ILE A 411 -48.45 -20.69 23.43
CA ILE A 411 -48.62 -20.30 22.03
C ILE A 411 -48.93 -18.81 21.99
N GLY A 412 -48.02 -18.02 21.41
CA GLY A 412 -48.18 -16.58 21.29
C GLY A 412 -49.38 -16.18 20.42
N SER A 413 -49.94 -15.00 20.70
CA SER A 413 -51.10 -14.50 19.97
C SER A 413 -50.88 -14.50 18.46
N TYR A 414 -51.90 -14.90 17.71
CA TYR A 414 -51.87 -14.95 16.23
C TYR A 414 -50.77 -15.85 15.64
N ALA A 415 -50.19 -16.78 16.41
CA ALA A 415 -49.14 -17.68 15.93
C ALA A 415 -49.52 -18.42 14.63
N PHE A 416 -50.80 -18.73 14.44
CA PHE A 416 -51.34 -19.46 13.29
C PHE A 416 -52.42 -18.67 12.54
N ASN A 417 -52.42 -17.34 12.66
CA ASN A 417 -53.44 -16.50 12.04
C ASN A 417 -53.33 -16.52 10.51
N GLN A 418 -54.44 -16.73 9.81
CA GLN A 418 -54.50 -16.75 8.33
C GLN A 418 -53.57 -17.80 7.69
N LEU A 419 -53.41 -18.97 8.31
CA LEU A 419 -52.94 -20.19 7.63
C LEU A 419 -53.78 -20.45 6.38
#